data_AF-A0A6P2E1T7-F1
#
_entry.id   AF-A0A6P2E1T7-F1
#
_cell.length_a   1.000
_cell.length_b   1.000
_cell.length_c   1.000
_cell.angle_alpha   90.00
_cell.angle_beta   90.00
_cell.angle_gamma   90.00
#
_symmetry.space_group_name_H-M   'P 1'
#
loop_
_entity.id
_entity.type
_entity.pdbx_description
1 polymer ?
#
loop_
_entity_poly.entity_id
_entity_poly.type
_entity_poly.pdbx_seq_one_letter_code
_entity_poly.pdbx_strand_id
1 'polypeptide(L)'
;MSPSQQGSRAGSVWIRFWWPTAALEPTPAHASAPERAAIRTRNYVWLKTYMDIYILRWGALWAACLVLALVTTDDSVPGALFALALTATMMSLFGLLAMILIYRRAARALKDRAV
;
A
#
# COMPACT_ATOMS: atom_id res chain seq x y z
N MET A 1 -9.61 32.42 -9.60
CA MET A 1 -8.71 31.26 -9.41
C MET A 1 -9.58 30.02 -9.32
N SER A 2 -9.53 29.14 -10.34
CA SER A 2 -10.43 27.99 -10.43
C SER A 2 -10.04 26.88 -9.44
N PRO A 3 -10.96 26.41 -8.57
CA PRO A 3 -10.67 25.41 -7.54
C PRO A 3 -10.62 23.96 -8.05
N SER A 4 -10.47 23.72 -9.36
CA SER A 4 -10.73 22.41 -9.97
C SER A 4 -9.50 21.52 -10.25
N GLN A 5 -8.27 21.97 -9.99
CA GLN A 5 -7.08 21.16 -10.34
C GLN A 5 -6.50 20.28 -9.22
N GLN A 6 -6.89 20.47 -7.95
CA GLN A 6 -6.41 19.60 -6.86
C GLN A 6 -7.18 18.28 -6.74
N GLY A 7 -8.39 18.20 -7.27
CA GLY A 7 -9.22 16.97 -7.24
C GLY A 7 -8.88 15.92 -8.32
N SER A 8 -8.19 16.28 -9.41
CA SER A 8 -8.04 15.38 -10.57
C SER A 8 -6.83 14.44 -10.51
N ARG A 9 -5.74 14.81 -9.82
CA ARG A 9 -4.54 13.94 -9.72
C ARG A 9 -4.75 12.70 -8.84
N ALA A 10 -5.72 12.74 -7.93
CA ALA A 10 -6.08 11.61 -7.09
C ALA A 10 -7.16 10.70 -7.72
N GLY A 11 -7.53 10.87 -8.99
CA GLY A 11 -8.68 10.15 -9.58
C GLY A 11 -8.46 8.65 -9.78
N SER A 12 -7.23 8.21 -10.07
CA SER A 12 -6.96 6.80 -10.39
C SER A 12 -6.62 5.98 -9.15
N VAL A 13 -7.37 4.88 -8.94
CA VAL A 13 -7.08 3.89 -7.90
C VAL A 13 -5.66 3.35 -8.01
N TRP A 14 -5.15 3.21 -9.24
CA TRP A 14 -3.78 2.75 -9.50
C TRP A 14 -2.72 3.76 -9.05
N ILE A 15 -2.97 5.06 -9.20
CA ILE A 15 -2.07 6.10 -8.69
C ILE A 15 -2.10 6.11 -7.17
N ARG A 16 -3.29 5.99 -6.54
CA ARG A 16 -3.39 5.90 -5.07
C ARG A 16 -2.68 4.66 -4.52
N PHE A 17 -2.77 3.54 -5.24
CA PHE A 17 -2.18 2.28 -4.85
C PHE A 17 -0.65 2.32 -4.90
N TRP A 18 -0.07 2.76 -6.03
CA TRP A 18 1.39 2.81 -6.19
C TRP A 18 2.04 4.05 -5.54
N TRP A 19 1.27 5.14 -5.40
CA TRP A 19 1.73 6.44 -4.92
C TRP A 19 0.73 7.02 -3.89
N PRO A 20 0.61 6.41 -2.69
CA PRO A 20 -0.38 6.81 -1.68
C PRO A 20 -0.19 8.25 -1.18
N THR A 21 1.02 8.81 -1.35
CA THR A 21 1.30 10.21 -1.04
C THR A 21 0.53 11.21 -1.91
N ALA A 22 0.07 10.80 -3.10
CA ALA A 22 -0.74 11.63 -4.00
C ALA A 22 -2.17 11.85 -3.51
N ALA A 23 -2.65 11.01 -2.58
CA ALA A 23 -3.97 11.12 -1.96
C ALA A 23 -3.95 11.86 -0.61
N LEU A 24 -2.77 12.28 -0.14
CA LEU A 24 -2.64 13.04 1.11
C LEU A 24 -3.17 14.46 0.94
N GLU A 25 -3.81 14.97 1.98
CA GLU A 25 -4.29 16.35 2.05
C GLU A 25 -3.08 17.30 1.95
N PRO A 26 -3.07 18.25 0.99
CA PRO A 26 -1.99 19.21 0.86
C PRO A 26 -2.01 20.18 2.06
N THR A 27 -0.84 20.51 2.58
CA THR A 27 -0.72 21.50 3.65
C THR A 27 -0.56 22.90 3.03
N PRO A 28 -1.49 23.85 3.27
CA PRO A 28 -1.35 25.22 2.76
C PRO A 28 -0.10 25.90 3.31
N ALA A 29 0.59 26.70 2.48
CA ALA A 29 1.80 27.42 2.89
C ALA A 29 1.55 28.44 4.02
N HIS A 30 0.32 28.95 4.11
CA HIS A 30 -0.13 29.91 5.12
C HIS A 30 -0.85 29.24 6.31
N ALA A 31 -0.87 27.90 6.38
CA ALA A 31 -1.55 27.20 7.46
C ALA A 31 -0.87 27.46 8.81
N SER A 32 -1.69 27.75 9.81
CA SER A 32 -1.22 27.97 11.18
C SER A 32 -0.56 26.70 11.76
N ALA A 33 0.31 26.84 12.77
CA ALA A 33 0.92 25.68 13.45
C ALA A 33 -0.11 24.61 13.91
N PRO A 34 -1.25 24.95 14.56
CA PRO A 34 -2.24 23.94 14.95
C PRO A 34 -2.93 23.29 13.75
N GLU A 35 -3.18 24.05 12.68
CA GLU A 35 -3.79 23.54 11.45
C GLU A 35 -2.87 22.55 10.72
N ARG A 36 -1.57 22.84 10.65
CA ARG A 36 -0.56 21.92 10.11
C ARG A 36 -0.48 20.62 10.91
N ALA A 37 -0.60 20.69 12.24
CA ALA A 37 -0.64 19.51 13.10
C ALA A 37 -1.91 18.67 12.86
N ALA A 38 -3.08 19.31 12.72
CA ALA A 38 -4.33 18.62 12.42
C ALA A 38 -4.29 17.90 11.07
N ILE A 39 -3.81 18.56 10.00
CA ILE A 39 -3.63 17.96 8.66
C ILE A 39 -2.69 16.75 8.73
N ARG A 40 -1.58 16.88 9.47
CA ARG A 40 -0.62 15.78 9.66
C ARG A 40 -1.25 14.56 10.31
N THR A 41 -2.03 14.75 11.37
CA THR A 41 -2.72 13.66 12.06
C THR A 41 -3.71 12.96 11.14
N ARG A 42 -4.53 13.72 10.39
CA ARG A 42 -5.48 13.15 9.41
C ARG A 42 -4.75 12.34 8.34
N ASN A 43 -3.68 12.89 7.76
CA ASN A 43 -2.86 12.24 6.75
C ASN A 43 -2.19 10.96 7.27
N TYR A 44 -1.70 10.96 8.51
CA TYR A 44 -1.10 9.79 9.14
C TYR A 44 -2.12 8.68 9.36
N VAL A 45 -3.28 9.01 9.93
CA VAL A 45 -4.37 8.03 10.17
C VAL A 45 -4.82 7.43 8.84
N TRP A 46 -5.06 8.26 7.82
CA TRP A 46 -5.46 7.80 6.49
C TRP A 46 -4.41 6.86 5.90
N LEU A 47 -3.12 7.26 5.89
CA LEU A 47 -2.05 6.45 5.32
C LEU A 47 -1.93 5.09 6.03
N LYS A 48 -2.00 5.11 7.37
CA LYS A 48 -1.90 3.89 8.17
C LYS A 48 -3.07 2.95 7.87
N THR A 49 -4.31 3.42 8.02
CA THR A 49 -5.50 2.60 7.78
C THR A 49 -5.56 2.08 6.35
N TYR A 50 -5.23 2.91 5.36
CA TYR A 50 -5.21 2.51 3.96
C TYR A 50 -4.15 1.42 3.71
N MET A 51 -2.89 1.65 4.13
CA MET A 51 -1.80 0.71 3.88
C MET A 51 -1.95 -0.59 4.68
N ASP A 52 -2.47 -0.54 5.91
CA ASP A 52 -2.71 -1.74 6.73
C ASP A 52 -3.65 -2.72 6.01
N ILE A 53 -4.73 -2.23 5.38
CA ILE A 53 -5.66 -3.07 4.61
C ILE A 53 -4.95 -3.76 3.43
N TYR A 54 -4.09 -3.04 2.69
CA TYR A 54 -3.38 -3.63 1.56
C TYR A 54 -2.30 -4.61 1.99
N ILE A 55 -1.55 -4.31 3.04
CA ILE A 55 -0.56 -5.24 3.61
C ILE A 55 -1.26 -6.51 4.08
N LEU A 56 -2.40 -6.41 4.77
CA LEU A 56 -3.18 -7.56 5.20
C LEU A 56 -3.71 -8.38 4.02
N ARG A 57 -4.21 -7.74 2.95
CA ARG A 57 -4.68 -8.44 1.74
C ARG A 57 -3.57 -9.22 1.07
N TRP A 58 -2.40 -8.61 0.88
CA TRP A 58 -1.25 -9.29 0.29
C TRP A 58 -0.68 -10.37 1.21
N GLY A 59 -0.67 -10.14 2.53
CA GLY A 59 -0.25 -11.13 3.52
C GLY A 59 -1.17 -12.35 3.57
N ALA A 60 -2.49 -12.14 3.53
CA ALA A 60 -3.47 -13.22 3.47
C ALA A 60 -3.39 -14.01 2.16
N LEU A 61 -3.25 -13.31 1.02
CA LEU A 61 -3.03 -13.96 -0.27
C LEU A 61 -1.75 -14.80 -0.27
N TRP A 62 -0.65 -14.24 0.25
CA TRP A 62 0.61 -14.96 0.38
C TRP A 62 0.49 -16.20 1.26
N ALA A 63 -0.15 -16.09 2.43
CA ALA A 63 -0.37 -17.23 3.32
C ALA A 63 -1.22 -18.32 2.66
N ALA A 64 -2.28 -17.94 1.94
CA ALA A 64 -3.11 -18.88 1.19
C ALA A 64 -2.31 -19.58 0.08
N CYS A 65 -1.51 -18.84 -0.70
CA CYS A 65 -0.64 -19.43 -1.72
C CYS A 65 0.40 -20.38 -1.12
N LEU A 66 0.98 -20.01 0.03
CA LEU A 66 1.93 -20.87 0.74
C LEU A 66 1.29 -22.19 1.17
N VAL A 67 0.08 -22.14 1.75
CA VAL A 67 -0.67 -23.34 2.12
C VAL A 67 -0.96 -24.19 0.89
N LEU A 68 -1.38 -23.59 -0.22
CA LEU A 68 -1.59 -24.31 -1.48
C LEU A 68 -0.29 -24.98 -1.94
N ALA A 69 0.83 -24.25 -1.95
CA ALA A 69 2.13 -24.80 -2.36
C ALA A 69 2.52 -26.01 -1.50
N LEU A 70 2.33 -25.93 -0.17
CA LEU A 70 2.59 -27.03 0.76
C LEU A 70 1.67 -28.24 0.53
N VAL A 71 0.39 -28.04 0.23
CA VAL A 71 -0.53 -29.16 -0.05
C VAL A 71 -0.20 -29.80 -1.40
N THR A 72 0.34 -29.03 -2.35
CA THR A 72 0.74 -29.55 -3.66
C THR A 72 2.09 -30.27 -3.70
N THR A 73 2.77 -30.46 -2.55
CA THR A 73 4.04 -31.22 -2.52
C THR A 73 3.85 -32.73 -2.53
N ASP A 74 2.62 -33.22 -2.43
CA ASP A 74 2.31 -34.65 -2.50
C ASP A 74 2.65 -35.21 -3.90
N ASP A 75 3.29 -36.37 -3.95
CA ASP A 75 3.70 -37.04 -5.20
C ASP A 75 2.52 -37.37 -6.13
N SER A 76 1.30 -37.42 -5.59
CA SER A 76 0.06 -37.61 -6.36
C SER A 76 -0.40 -36.35 -7.11
N VAL A 77 0.17 -35.18 -6.81
CA VAL A 77 -0.21 -33.91 -7.41
C VAL A 77 0.62 -33.64 -8.67
N PRO A 78 -0.01 -33.31 -9.82
CA PRO A 78 0.72 -32.91 -11.03
C PRO A 78 1.72 -31.78 -10.75
N GLY A 79 2.99 -31.98 -11.11
CA GLY A 79 4.06 -31.00 -10.87
C GLY A 79 3.80 -29.60 -11.45
N ALA A 80 2.97 -29.49 -12.50
CA ALA A 80 2.51 -28.21 -13.02
C ALA A 80 1.67 -27.41 -12.01
N LEU A 81 0.83 -28.06 -11.19
CA LEU A 81 0.05 -27.42 -10.14
C LEU A 81 0.94 -26.92 -9.01
N PHE A 82 1.94 -27.72 -8.62
CA PHE A 82 2.96 -27.29 -7.67
C PHE A 82 3.73 -26.06 -8.17
N ALA A 83 4.20 -26.08 -9.43
CA ALA A 83 4.90 -24.95 -10.03
C ALA A 83 4.04 -23.67 -10.07
N LEU A 84 2.75 -23.79 -10.38
CA LEU A 84 1.80 -22.67 -10.34
C LEU A 84 1.60 -22.14 -8.93
N ALA A 85 1.40 -23.01 -7.94
CA ALA A 85 1.23 -22.62 -6.53
C ALA A 85 2.49 -21.93 -5.99
N LEU A 86 3.68 -22.45 -6.32
CA LEU A 86 4.96 -21.85 -5.95
C LEU A 86 5.14 -20.48 -6.61
N THR A 87 4.83 -20.35 -7.90
CA THR A 87 4.91 -19.08 -8.64
C THR A 87 3.96 -18.05 -8.03
N ALA A 88 2.72 -18.43 -7.72
CA ALA A 88 1.75 -17.55 -7.06
C ALA A 88 2.22 -17.11 -5.66
N THR A 89 2.86 -18.02 -4.92
CA THR A 89 3.47 -17.72 -3.60
C THR A 89 4.59 -16.70 -3.73
N MET A 90 5.46 -16.84 -4.74
CA MET A 90 6.52 -15.86 -4.98
C MET A 90 5.95 -14.50 -5.39
N MET A 91 5.00 -14.46 -6.33
CA MET A 91 4.38 -13.20 -6.75
C MET A 91 3.66 -12.47 -5.61
N SER A 92 2.94 -13.20 -4.76
CA SER A 92 2.27 -12.63 -3.59
C SER A 92 3.27 -12.12 -2.54
N LEU A 93 4.40 -12.80 -2.35
CA LEU A 93 5.50 -12.31 -1.51
C LEU A 93 6.07 -10.99 -2.04
N PHE A 94 6.34 -10.91 -3.35
CA PHE A 94 6.81 -9.68 -3.97
C PHE A 94 5.82 -8.53 -3.81
N GLY A 95 4.52 -8.79 -3.99
CA GLY A 95 3.48 -7.78 -3.75
C GLY A 95 3.43 -7.31 -2.30
N LEU A 96 3.54 -8.23 -1.33
CA LEU A 96 3.61 -7.89 0.10
C LEU A 96 4.82 -7.00 0.41
N LEU A 97 6.02 -7.37 -0.07
CA LEU A 97 7.24 -6.58 0.11
C LEU A 97 7.12 -5.20 -0.53
N ALA A 98 6.54 -5.11 -1.72
CA ALA A 98 6.30 -3.84 -2.40
C ALA A 98 5.39 -2.91 -1.56
N MET A 99 4.30 -3.45 -0.98
CA MET A 99 3.41 -2.66 -0.12
C MET A 99 4.13 -2.15 1.15
N ILE A 100 4.95 -2.99 1.78
CA ILE A 100 5.75 -2.59 2.95
C ILE A 100 6.73 -1.47 2.58
N LEU A 101 7.42 -1.59 1.44
CA LEU A 101 8.36 -0.57 0.97
C LEU A 101 7.66 0.76 0.65
N ILE A 102 6.50 0.71 -0.01
CA ILE A 102 5.67 1.88 -0.31
C ILE A 102 5.23 2.56 0.98
N TYR A 103 4.75 1.80 1.97
CA TYR A 103 4.38 2.34 3.28
C TYR A 103 5.59 3.01 3.96
N ARG A 104 6.75 2.36 4.00
CA ARG A 104 7.98 2.93 4.57
C ARG A 104 8.42 4.21 3.86
N ARG A 105 8.24 4.29 2.53
CA ARG A 105 8.55 5.50 1.75
C ARG A 105 7.56 6.63 2.07
N ALA A 106 6.26 6.33 2.11
CA ALA A 106 5.23 7.30 2.40
C ALA A 106 5.29 7.82 3.85
N ALA A 107 5.55 6.94 4.82
CA ALA A 107 5.74 7.30 6.21
C ALA A 107 6.97 8.18 6.42
N ARG A 108 8.07 7.95 5.69
CA ARG A 108 9.23 8.84 5.67
C ARG A 108 8.89 10.21 5.11
N ALA A 109 8.22 10.27 3.96
CA ALA A 109 7.79 11.54 3.37
C ALA A 109 6.88 12.37 4.29
N LEU A 110 6.02 11.72 5.11
CA LEU A 110 5.22 12.40 6.12
C LEU A 110 6.06 12.95 7.29
N LYS A 111 7.14 12.25 7.68
CA LYS A 111 8.10 12.74 8.68
C LYS A 111 8.96 13.89 8.14
N ASP A 112 9.34 13.85 6.87
CA ASP A 112 10.16 14.90 6.26
C ASP A 112 9.37 16.20 6.08
N ARG A 113 8.08 16.12 5.73
CA ARG A 113 7.17 17.28 5.69
C ARG A 113 6.83 17.84 7.08
N ALA A 114 7.24 17.15 8.13
CA ALA A 114 6.91 17.48 9.49
C ALA A 114 7.93 18.40 10.18
N VAL A 115 9.13 18.51 9.60
CA VAL A 115 10.22 19.44 9.93
C VAL A 115 10.08 20.69 9.07
#